data_AF-A0A1H0K3L9-F1
#
_entry.id   AF-A0A1H0K3L9-F1
#
_cell.length_a   1.000
_cell.length_b   1.000
_cell.length_c   1.000
_cell.angle_alpha   90.00
_cell.angle_beta   90.00
_cell.angle_gamma   90.00
#
_symmetry.space_group_name_H-M   'P 1'
#
loop_
_entity.id
_entity.type
_entity.pdbx_description
1 polymer ?
#
loop_
_entity_poly.entity_id
_entity_poly.type
_entity_poly.pdbx_seq_one_letter_code
_entity_poly.pdbx_strand_id
1 'polypeptide(L)'
;MALTTAEIETRIRSAYFQLARKRQDWVGMVALRALLTDISRDEIDDTLRHMSRTDGRRVFLAPESCQIDLTQADRDAAVRFGGDDNHLLVILPD
;
A
#
# COMPACT_ATOMS: atom_id res chain seq x y z
N MET A 1 6.15 -11.73 -19.51
CA MET A 1 6.18 -12.61 -18.32
C MET A 1 5.40 -11.89 -17.25
N ALA A 2 4.55 -12.59 -16.50
CA ALA A 2 3.88 -12.00 -15.34
C ALA A 2 4.91 -11.80 -14.21
N LEU A 3 4.77 -10.72 -13.44
CA LEU A 3 5.62 -10.47 -12.29
C LEU A 3 5.28 -11.45 -11.16
N THR A 4 6.28 -11.88 -10.42
CA THR A 4 6.12 -12.66 -9.19
C THR A 4 5.73 -11.76 -8.02
N THR A 5 5.13 -12.32 -6.97
CA THR A 5 4.80 -11.58 -5.73
C THR A 5 6.03 -10.89 -5.13
N ALA A 6 7.21 -11.53 -5.15
CA ALA A 6 8.44 -10.95 -4.62
C ALA A 6 8.94 -9.74 -5.43
N GLU A 7 8.78 -9.78 -6.76
CA GLU A 7 9.11 -8.64 -7.64
C GLU A 7 8.15 -7.47 -7.40
N ILE A 8 6.85 -7.76 -7.24
CA ILE A 8 5.84 -6.74 -6.92
C ILE A 8 6.10 -6.13 -5.55
N GLU A 9 6.41 -6.95 -4.54
CA GLU A 9 6.78 -6.49 -3.19
C GLU A 9 7.98 -5.54 -3.24
N THR A 10 9.03 -5.91 -3.97
CA THR A 10 10.23 -5.08 -4.13
C THR A 10 9.86 -3.70 -4.71
N ARG A 11 8.96 -3.67 -5.70
CA ARG A 11 8.48 -2.43 -6.31
C ARG A 11 7.59 -1.62 -5.36
N ILE A 12 6.70 -2.27 -4.60
CA ILE A 12 5.88 -1.61 -3.56
C ILE A 12 6.77 -0.94 -2.52
N ARG A 13 7.79 -1.65 -2.00
CA ARG A 13 8.75 -1.08 -1.05
C ARG A 13 9.49 0.12 -1.65
N SER A 14 9.97 -0.01 -2.88
CA SER A 14 10.62 1.10 -3.59
C SER A 14 9.70 2.32 -3.73
N ALA A 15 8.46 2.13 -4.17
CA ALA A 15 7.46 3.19 -4.32
C ALA A 15 7.13 3.84 -2.97
N TYR A 16 6.96 3.05 -1.91
CA TYR A 16 6.76 3.56 -0.55
C TYR A 16 7.93 4.45 -0.10
N PHE A 17 9.17 3.99 -0.26
CA PHE A 17 10.34 4.77 0.15
C PHE A 17 10.58 6.02 -0.69
N GLN A 18 10.09 6.08 -1.93
CA GLN A 18 10.08 7.31 -2.74
C GLN A 18 9.04 8.33 -2.23
N LEU A 19 7.92 7.87 -1.68
CA LEU A 19 6.81 8.73 -1.26
C LEU A 19 6.90 9.17 0.21
N ALA A 20 7.44 8.33 1.08
CA ALA A 20 7.55 8.60 2.52
C ALA A 20 8.48 9.79 2.77
N ARG A 21 7.97 10.85 3.43
CA ARG A 21 8.75 12.07 3.68
C ARG A 21 9.70 11.93 4.87
N LYS A 22 9.42 10.96 5.74
CA LYS A 22 10.22 10.61 6.92
C LYS A 22 10.12 9.11 7.18
N ARG A 23 10.93 8.62 8.10
CA ARG A 23 10.83 7.23 8.57
C ARG A 23 9.42 6.97 9.13
N GLN A 24 8.84 5.83 8.75
CA GLN A 24 7.54 5.35 9.24
C GLN A 24 6.38 6.31 8.93
N ASP A 25 6.46 7.03 7.81
CA ASP A 25 5.40 7.95 7.39
C ASP A 25 4.26 7.18 6.70
N TRP A 26 3.03 7.67 6.85
CA TRP A 26 1.89 7.10 6.15
C TRP A 26 1.87 7.60 4.70
N VAL A 27 1.77 6.67 3.76
CA VAL A 27 1.70 6.95 2.32
C VAL A 27 0.31 6.60 1.80
N GLY A 28 -0.27 7.53 1.04
CA GLY A 28 -1.59 7.35 0.43
C GLY A 28 -1.59 6.38 -0.76
N MET A 29 -2.63 5.55 -0.85
CA MET A 29 -2.75 4.52 -1.87
C MET A 29 -2.85 5.08 -3.30
N VAL A 30 -3.45 6.26 -3.47
CA VAL A 30 -3.49 6.96 -4.77
C VAL A 30 -2.08 7.22 -5.30
N ALA A 31 -1.23 7.82 -4.47
CA ALA A 31 0.14 8.15 -4.85
C ALA A 31 0.99 6.88 -5.06
N LEU A 32 0.80 5.85 -4.23
CA LEU A 32 1.48 4.57 -4.38
C LEU A 32 1.15 3.93 -5.74
N ARG A 33 -0.14 3.87 -6.10
CA ARG A 33 -0.60 3.30 -7.37
C ARG A 33 -0.12 4.09 -8.59
N ALA A 34 0.00 5.41 -8.47
CA ALA A 34 0.52 6.25 -9.54
C ALA A 34 1.99 5.93 -9.91
N LEU A 35 2.76 5.31 -9.01
CA LEU A 35 4.13 4.83 -9.29
C LEU A 35 4.18 3.39 -9.82
N LEU A 36 3.07 2.67 -9.84
CA LEU A 36 2.99 1.23 -10.15
C LEU A 36 2.03 0.96 -11.33
N THR A 37 1.95 1.90 -12.28
CA THR A 37 0.98 1.86 -13.39
C THR A 37 1.13 0.67 -14.35
N ASP A 38 2.27 -0.03 -14.30
CA ASP A 38 2.55 -1.22 -15.08
C ASP A 38 2.15 -2.54 -14.40
N ILE A 39 1.62 -2.48 -13.17
CA ILE A 39 1.15 -3.64 -12.40
C ILE A 39 -0.37 -3.53 -12.22
N SER A 40 -1.09 -4.65 -12.35
CA SER A 40 -2.54 -4.62 -12.18
C SER A 40 -2.92 -4.30 -10.73
N ARG A 41 -4.10 -3.68 -10.56
CA ARG A 41 -4.66 -3.39 -9.24
C ARG A 41 -4.72 -4.64 -8.36
N ASP A 42 -5.20 -5.75 -8.92
CA ASP A 42 -5.41 -6.98 -8.16
C ASP A 42 -4.08 -7.56 -7.66
N GLU A 43 -3.03 -7.53 -8.50
CA GLU A 43 -1.69 -7.97 -8.13
C GLU A 43 -1.07 -7.11 -7.02
N ILE A 44 -1.25 -5.78 -7.07
CA ILE A 44 -0.82 -4.88 -5.99
C ILE A 44 -1.59 -5.20 -4.70
N ASP A 45 -2.91 -5.37 -4.78
CA ASP A 45 -3.77 -5.56 -3.62
C ASP A 45 -3.54 -6.92 -2.95
N ASP A 46 -3.37 -7.98 -3.73
CA ASP A 46 -2.97 -9.30 -3.24
C ASP A 46 -1.60 -9.25 -2.55
N THR A 47 -0.64 -8.53 -3.14
CA THR A 47 0.72 -8.42 -2.57
C THR A 47 0.73 -7.61 -1.28
N LEU A 48 0.03 -6.48 -1.21
CA LEU A 48 -0.09 -5.69 0.02
C LEU A 48 -0.74 -6.50 1.15
N ARG A 49 -1.77 -7.30 0.84
CA ARG A 49 -2.40 -8.22 1.81
C ARG A 49 -1.46 -9.34 2.23
N HIS A 50 -0.64 -9.85 1.31
CA HIS A 50 0.39 -10.83 1.62
C HIS A 50 1.42 -10.25 2.60
N MET A 51 2.06 -9.13 2.24
CA MET A 51 3.04 -8.43 3.07
C MET A 51 2.50 -8.12 4.48
N SER A 52 1.28 -7.59 4.58
CA SER A 52 0.67 -7.26 5.87
C SER A 52 0.44 -8.49 6.76
N ARG A 53 0.28 -9.68 6.19
CA ARG A 53 0.16 -10.95 6.93
C ARG A 53 1.50 -11.55 7.31
N THR A 54 2.51 -11.45 6.43
CA THR A 54 3.75 -12.22 6.54
C THR A 54 4.89 -11.47 7.23
N ASP A 55 4.89 -10.14 7.17
CA ASP A 55 6.07 -9.34 7.54
C ASP A 55 6.23 -9.07 9.03
N GLY A 56 5.76 -9.99 9.90
CA GLY A 56 6.03 -9.94 11.33
C GLY A 56 5.63 -8.61 12.01
N ARG A 57 4.55 -7.96 11.56
CA ARG A 57 4.07 -6.63 12.00
C ARG A 57 4.97 -5.46 11.57
N ARG A 58 5.52 -5.50 10.34
CA ARG A 58 6.26 -4.37 9.75
C ARG A 58 5.47 -3.60 8.70
N VAL A 59 4.46 -4.23 8.09
CA VAL A 59 3.63 -3.63 7.04
C VAL A 59 2.22 -3.48 7.56
N PHE A 60 1.75 -2.24 7.65
CA PHE A 60 0.41 -1.93 8.11
C PHE A 60 -0.37 -1.18 7.05
N LEU A 61 -1.60 -1.64 6.86
CA LEU A 61 -2.66 -0.96 6.15
C LEU A 61 -3.56 -0.32 7.20
N ALA A 62 -3.89 0.95 7.01
CA ALA A 62 -4.77 1.66 7.94
C ALA A 62 -6.05 2.13 7.25
N PRO A 63 -7.21 1.95 7.91
CA PRO A 63 -8.46 2.58 7.51
C PRO A 63 -8.43 4.08 7.85
N GLU A 64 -9.40 4.79 7.29
CA GLU A 64 -9.60 6.24 7.32
C GLU A 64 -9.66 6.89 8.71
N SER A 65 -9.78 6.15 9.81
CA SER A 65 -10.16 6.67 11.14
C SER A 65 -9.31 7.85 11.71
N CYS A 66 -8.24 8.25 11.03
CA CYS A 66 -7.52 9.51 11.21
C CYS A 66 -8.05 10.64 10.28
N GLN A 67 -9.21 11.20 10.62
CA GLN A 67 -9.69 12.58 10.36
C GLN A 67 -9.28 13.34 9.06
N ILE A 68 -10.17 13.21 8.05
CA ILE A 68 -10.79 14.19 7.13
C ILE A 68 -10.20 14.42 5.70
N ASP A 69 -11.13 14.32 4.72
CA ASP A 69 -11.09 14.52 3.25
C ASP A 69 -10.59 13.37 2.36
N LEU A 70 -11.20 12.18 2.45
CA LEU A 70 -11.11 11.20 1.36
C LEU A 70 -11.85 11.70 0.12
N THR A 71 -11.09 11.90 -0.94
CA THR A 71 -11.64 12.12 -2.28
C THR A 71 -12.25 10.82 -2.81
N GLN A 72 -13.00 10.91 -3.91
CA GLN A 72 -13.44 9.70 -4.61
C GLN A 72 -12.25 8.87 -5.09
N ALA A 73 -11.15 9.51 -5.50
CA ALA A 73 -9.94 8.80 -5.90
C ALA A 73 -9.32 7.99 -4.75
N ASP A 74 -9.38 8.48 -3.51
CA ASP A 74 -8.88 7.74 -2.36
C ASP A 74 -9.75 6.52 -2.03
N ARG A 75 -11.08 6.66 -2.17
CA ARG A 75 -12.02 5.53 -2.07
C ARG A 75 -11.76 4.51 -3.17
N ASP A 76 -11.62 4.98 -4.39
CA ASP A 76 -11.36 4.13 -5.55
C ASP A 76 -10.00 3.46 -5.45
N ALA A 77 -8.98 4.06 -4.82
CA ALA A 77 -7.65 3.47 -4.68
C ALA A 77 -7.53 2.49 -3.51
N ALA A 78 -8.50 2.43 -2.60
CA ALA A 78 -8.40 1.67 -1.35
C ALA A 78 -8.10 0.18 -1.55
N VAL A 79 -7.50 -0.43 -0.53
CA VAL A 79 -7.27 -1.87 -0.42
C VAL A 79 -8.19 -2.43 0.65
N ARG A 80 -9.08 -3.35 0.25
CA ARG A 80 -10.00 -4.01 1.18
C ARG A 80 -9.26 -5.10 1.96
N PHE A 81 -9.10 -4.90 3.27
CA PHE A 81 -8.39 -5.84 4.15
C PHE A 81 -8.83 -5.66 5.61
N GLY A 82 -8.94 -6.76 6.35
CA GLY A 82 -9.37 -6.72 7.75
C GLY A 82 -10.84 -6.35 7.98
N GLY A 83 -11.65 -6.25 6.92
CA GLY A 83 -13.06 -5.84 6.97
C GLY A 83 -13.30 -4.40 6.49
N ASP A 84 -12.24 -3.60 6.45
CA ASP A 84 -12.28 -2.19 6.10
C ASP A 84 -11.59 -1.91 4.74
N ASP A 85 -11.88 -0.72 4.20
CA ASP A 85 -11.15 -0.15 3.07
C ASP A 85 -9.97 0.67 3.64
N ASN A 86 -8.75 0.29 3.23
CA ASN A 86 -7.52 0.88 3.75
C ASN A 86 -6.91 1.80 2.71
N HIS A 87 -6.66 3.04 3.11
CA HIS A 87 -6.21 4.11 2.20
C HIS A 87 -4.74 4.47 2.41
N LEU A 88 -4.16 4.03 3.51
CA LEU A 88 -2.79 4.36 3.90
C LEU A 88 -1.96 3.09 4.08
N LEU A 89 -0.68 3.22 3.71
CA LEU A 89 0.37 2.22 3.90
C LEU A 89 1.48 2.81 4.76
N VAL A 90 1.96 2.06 5.74
CA VAL A 90 3.26 2.30 6.39
C VAL A 90 4.09 1.02 6.37
N ILE A 91 5.38 1.18 6.10
CA ILE A 91 6.39 0.13 6.19
C ILE A 91 7.41 0.57 7.25
N LEU A 92 7.54 -0.23 8.29
CA LEU A 92 8.52 -0.05 9.35
C LEU A 92 9.91 -0.56 8.91
N PRO A 93 11.01 0.01 9.43
CA PRO A 93 12.35 -0.51 9.20
C PRO A 93 12.52 -1.92 9.75
N ASP A 94 13.57 -2.60 9.28
CA ASP A 94 13.93 -3.94 9.73
C ASP A 94 14.43 -4.05 11.17
#